data_AF-A0A7J4GT60-F1
#
_entry.id   AF-A0A7J4GT60-F1
#
_cell.length_a   1.000
_cell.length_b   1.000
_cell.length_c   1.000
_cell.angle_alpha   90.00
_cell.angle_beta   90.00
_cell.angle_gamma   90.00
#
_symmetry.space_group_name_H-M   'P 1'
#
loop_
_entity.id
_entity.type
_entity.pdbx_description
1 polymer ?
#
loop_
_entity_poly.entity_id
_entity_poly.type
_entity_poly.pdbx_seq_one_letter_code
_entity_poly.pdbx_strand_id
1 'polypeptide(L)' 'MKWELLPFWFPKSRNNQIWAIIFISLTIFSIDWWNWNSNNRINNWIPTWVIYLIIIQFTLAYSVWKFSEEWMKDE' A
#
# COMPACT_ATOMS: atom_id res chain seq x y z
N MET A 1 6.44 -14.24 -20.92
CA MET A 1 5.80 -13.01 -20.43
C MET A 1 6.66 -11.85 -20.92
N LYS A 2 6.16 -11.03 -21.86
CA LYS A 2 6.95 -9.96 -22.48
C LYS A 2 7.14 -8.81 -21.49
N TRP A 3 8.36 -8.62 -21.04
CA TRP A 3 8.78 -7.55 -20.13
C TRP A 3 8.87 -6.15 -20.81
N GLU A 4 8.42 -6.03 -22.06
CA GLU A 4 8.61 -4.86 -22.92
C GLU A 4 7.61 -3.71 -22.68
N LEU A 5 6.65 -3.85 -21.75
CA LEU A 5 5.56 -2.88 -21.54
C LEU A 5 5.55 -2.21 -20.15
N LEU A 6 6.55 -2.47 -19.30
CA LEU A 6 6.60 -1.83 -17.98
C LEU A 6 7.12 -0.38 -18.09
N PRO A 7 6.60 0.55 -17.27
CA PRO A 7 7.08 1.93 -17.26
C PRO A 7 8.59 2.00 -16.98
N PHE A 8 9.26 3.02 -17.52
CA PHE A 8 10.71 3.20 -17.33
C PHE A 8 11.14 3.32 -15.86
N TRP A 9 10.23 3.74 -14.97
CA TRP A 9 10.44 3.84 -13.53
C TRP A 9 10.17 2.53 -12.78
N PHE A 10 9.61 1.51 -13.43
CA PHE A 10 9.23 0.28 -12.75
C PHE A 10 10.47 -0.56 -12.45
N PRO A 11 10.61 -1.11 -11.22
CA PRO A 11 11.84 -1.79 -10.85
C PRO A 11 12.14 -3.02 -11.73
N LYS A 12 13.43 -3.28 -11.96
CA LYS A 12 13.87 -4.45 -12.75
C LYS A 12 14.01 -5.72 -11.92
N SER A 13 14.39 -5.61 -10.65
CA SER A 13 14.51 -6.77 -9.76
C SER A 13 13.13 -7.24 -9.33
N ARG A 14 12.93 -8.57 -9.28
CA ARG A 14 11.64 -9.17 -8.92
C ARG A 14 11.18 -8.73 -7.52
N ASN A 15 12.10 -8.59 -6.57
CA ASN A 15 11.74 -8.18 -5.21
C ASN A 15 11.21 -6.73 -5.18
N ASN A 16 11.89 -5.81 -5.86
CA ASN A 16 11.46 -4.41 -5.91
C ASN A 16 10.15 -4.22 -6.70
N GLN A 17 9.88 -5.09 -7.69
CA GLN A 17 8.58 -5.10 -8.37
C GLN A 17 7.43 -5.45 -7.43
N ILE A 18 7.63 -6.44 -6.54
CA ILE A 18 6.64 -6.83 -5.54
C ILE A 18 6.38 -5.65 -4.60
N TRP A 19 7.43 -5.00 -4.10
CA TRP A 19 7.30 -3.81 -3.25
C TRP A 19 6.60 -2.65 -3.94
N ALA A 20 6.92 -2.38 -5.22
CA ALA A 20 6.23 -1.36 -6.01
C ALA A 20 4.72 -1.63 -6.11
N ILE A 21 4.33 -2.89 -6.35
CA ILE A 21 2.92 -3.30 -6.38
C ILE A 21 2.26 -3.05 -5.02
N ILE A 22 2.91 -3.46 -3.92
CA ILE A 22 2.40 -3.25 -2.55
C ILE A 22 2.14 -1.76 -2.28
N PHE A 23 3.11 -0.88 -2.57
CA PHE A 23 2.96 0.55 -2.33
C PHE A 23 1.88 1.20 -3.22
N ILE A 24 1.79 0.80 -4.49
CA ILE A 24 0.73 1.28 -5.39
C ILE A 24 -0.64 0.84 -4.88
N SER A 25 -0.80 -0.42 -4.49
CA SER A 25 -2.06 -0.93 -3.93
C SER A 25 -2.45 -0.17 -2.66
N LEU A 26 -1.53 0.02 -1.71
CA LEU A 26 -1.78 0.79 -0.49
C LEU A 26 -2.20 2.23 -0.79
N THR A 27 -1.57 2.86 -1.80
CA THR A 27 -1.91 4.22 -2.24
C THR A 27 -3.33 4.28 -2.80
N ILE A 28 -3.69 3.35 -3.68
CA ILE A 28 -5.03 3.28 -4.27
C ILE A 28 -6.08 3.07 -3.17
N PHE A 29 -5.87 2.10 -2.28
CA PHE A 29 -6.77 1.86 -1.15
C PHE A 29 -6.89 3.08 -0.24
N SER A 30 -5.80 3.81 0.00
CA SER A 30 -5.85 5.04 0.81
C SER A 30 -6.64 6.17 0.15
N ILE A 31 -6.63 6.28 -1.19
CA ILE A 31 -7.33 7.33 -1.92
C ILE A 31 -8.82 7.00 -2.08
N ASP A 32 -9.16 5.72 -2.21
CA ASP A 32 -10.55 5.25 -2.40
C ASP A 32 -11.41 5.30 -1.12
N TRP A 33 -10.94 5.98 -0.07
CA TRP A 33 -11.62 6.09 1.22
C TRP A 33 -13.04 6.68 1.11
N TRP A 34 -13.32 7.47 0.06
CA TRP A 34 -14.65 8.03 -0.19
C TRP A 34 -15.70 6.98 -0.58
N ASN A 35 -15.29 5.87 -1.20
CA ASN A 35 -16.18 4.77 -1.57
C ASN A 35 -16.40 3.75 -0.44
N TRP A 36 -15.71 3.92 0.70
CA TRP A 36 -15.75 2.98 1.80
C TRP A 36 -16.94 3.24 2.71
N ASN A 37 -18.13 2.85 2.23
CA ASN A 37 -19.40 2.86 2.94
C ASN A 37 -19.46 3.90 4.07
N SER A 38 -19.31 5.18 3.69
CA SER A 38 -19.05 6.30 4.59
C SER A 38 -20.13 6.53 5.65
N ASN A 39 -21.28 5.89 5.46
CA ASN A 39 -22.45 5.95 6.34
C ASN A 39 -22.32 5.01 7.55
N ASN A 40 -21.47 3.98 7.47
CA ASN A 40 -21.25 3.08 8.60
C ASN A 40 -20.37 3.76 9.67
N ARG A 41 -20.84 3.70 10.91
CA ARG A 41 -20.14 4.23 12.08
C ARG A 41 -20.11 3.18 13.18
N ILE A 42 -18.95 3.03 13.82
CA ILE A 42 -18.84 2.24 15.04
C ILE A 42 -19.39 3.07 16.20
N ASN A 43 -20.38 2.52 16.89
CA ASN A 43 -21.04 3.13 18.04
C ASN A 43 -21.54 4.56 17.77
N ASN A 44 -21.97 4.85 16.53
CA ASN A 44 -22.33 6.18 16.00
C ASN A 44 -21.26 7.27 16.10
N TRP A 45 -20.05 6.94 16.56
CA TRP A 45 -19.02 7.92 16.91
C TRP A 45 -17.93 8.00 15.84
N ILE A 46 -17.37 6.86 15.44
CA ILE A 46 -16.24 6.81 14.52
C ILE A 46 -16.70 6.20 13.18
N PRO A 47 -16.58 6.94 12.06
CA PRO A 47 -16.82 6.36 10.74
C PRO A 47 -15.88 5.19 10.48
N THR A 48 -16.40 4.10 9.93
CA THR A 48 -15.62 2.88 9.72
C THR A 48 -14.42 3.10 8.79
N TRP A 49 -14.51 4.04 7.84
CA TRP A 49 -13.40 4.40 6.96
C TRP A 49 -12.17 4.94 7.70
N VAL A 50 -12.35 5.61 8.85
CA VAL A 50 -11.23 6.09 9.68
C VAL A 50 -10.40 4.91 10.20
N ILE A 51 -11.07 3.81 10.58
CA ILE A 51 -10.41 2.61 11.08
C ILE A 51 -9.63 1.94 9.96
N TYR A 52 -10.20 1.87 8.76
CA TYR A 52 -9.50 1.36 7.59
C TYR A 52 -8.26 2.19 7.24
N LEU A 53 -8.34 3.53 7.33
CA LEU A 53 -7.16 4.38 7.15
C LEU A 53 -6.09 4.09 8.20
N ILE A 54 -6.45 3.93 9.48
CA ILE A 54 -5.51 3.56 10.54
C ILE A 54 -4.81 2.23 10.19
N ILE A 55 -5.56 1.23 9.75
CA ILE A 55 -4.99 -0.06 9.33
C ILE A 55 -4.04 0.09 8.14
N ILE A 56 -4.40 0.89 7.12
CA ILE A 56 -3.51 1.18 5.99
C ILE A 56 -2.22 1.86 6.48
N GLN A 57 -2.31 2.83 7.39
CA GLN A 57 -1.14 3.55 7.88
C GLN A 57 -0.17 2.62 8.62
N PHE A 58 -0.68 1.71 9.47
CA PHE A 58 0.17 0.69 10.10
C PHE A 58 0.75 -0.30 9.09
N THR A 59 -0.04 -0.71 8.09
CA THR A 59 0.42 -1.60 7.02
C THR A 59 1.52 -0.93 6.21
N LEU A 60 1.36 0.35 5.86
CA LEU A 60 2.36 1.15 5.16
C LEU A 60 3.64 1.28 5.98
N ALA A 61 3.54 1.62 7.27
CA ALA A 61 4.70 1.73 8.16
C ALA A 61 5.46 0.40 8.25
N TYR A 62 4.74 -0.72 8.38
CA TYR A 62 5.34 -2.05 8.36
C TYR A 62 5.99 -2.38 7.02
N SER A 63 5.32 -2.09 5.90
CA SER A 63 5.84 -2.28 4.55
C SER A 63 7.12 -1.48 4.32
N VAL A 64 7.18 -0.22 4.77
CA VAL A 64 8.39 0.60 4.69
C VAL A 64 9.51 0.00 5.52
N TRP A 65 9.24 -0.37 6.77
CA TRP A 65 10.25 -0.99 7.64
C TRP A 65 10.82 -2.27 7.03
N LYS A 66 9.95 -3.15 6.53
CA LYS A 66 10.36 -4.43 5.96
C LYS A 66 11.09 -4.25 4.63
N PHE A 67 10.63 -3.34 3.79
CA PHE A 67 11.33 -2.97 2.56
C PHE A 67 12.74 -2.45 2.87
N SER A 68 12.90 -1.59 3.86
CA SER A 68 14.22 -1.09 4.28
C SER A 68 15.12 -2.21 4.78
N GLU A 69 14.60 -3.16 5.55
CA GLU A 69 15.37 -4.31 6.05
C GLU A 69 15.83 -5.24 4.91
N GLU A 70 15.00 -5.45 3.90
CA GLU A 70 15.35 -6.27 2.72
C GLU A 70 16.33 -5.55 1.81
N TRP A 71 16.13 -4.24 1.59
CA TRP A 71 17.04 -3.43 0.80
C TRP A 71 18.45 -3.41 1.39
N MET A 72 18.58 -3.31 2.72
CA MET A 72 19.87 -3.34 3.42
C MET A 72 20.61 -4.69 3.31
N LYS A 73 19.97 -5.76 2.82
CA LYS A 73 20.59 -7.09 2.61
C LYS A 73 20.98 -7.34 1.15
N ASP A 74 20.43 -6.55 0.23
CA ASP A 74 20.73 -6.61 -1.20
C ASP A 74 21.92 -5.68 -1.59
N GLU A 75 22.34 -4.78 -0.69
CA GLU A 75 23.61 -4.00 -0.73
C GLU A 75 24.76 -4.73 -0.04
#